data_AF-A0A1F3ZKW3-F1
#
_entry.id   AF-A0A1F3ZKW3-F1
#
_cell.length_a   1.000
_cell.length_b   1.000
_cell.length_c   1.000
_cell.angle_alpha   90.00
_cell.angle_beta   90.00
_cell.angle_gamma   90.00
#
_symmetry.space_group_name_H-M   'P 1'
#
loop_
_entity.id
_entity.type
_entity.pdbx_description
1 polymer ?
#
loop_
_entity_poly.entity_id
_entity_poly.type
_entity_poly.pdbx_seq_one_letter_code
_entity_poly.pdbx_strand_id
1 'polypeptide(L)'
;KPQRPPVNAGRIRLVNPADVPAPTDKPGAAAPKLACMEWSGFKPEEIAQAQQALDKLALGDKLTRPKVDEYWLYISPQKNKKEAEKKLEELVGLGIEDGRLVEDAGKWRWAISFAAHPSEEAAIVRLNQLKEKGLKSAKILKRDAPGNAFSILQADEKLSAELNQLKAAYAGTELKEIECKTP
;
A
#
# COMPACT_ATOMS: atom_id res chain seq x y z
N LYS A 1 -34.53 -10.43 65.90
CA LYS A 1 -34.98 -11.62 65.14
C LYS A 1 -36.48 -11.47 64.86
N PRO A 2 -36.90 -11.29 63.60
CA PRO A 2 -38.24 -11.72 63.20
C PRO A 2 -38.21 -12.60 61.94
N GLN A 3 -39.03 -13.65 61.98
CA GLN A 3 -39.19 -14.69 60.98
C GLN A 3 -39.96 -14.17 59.75
N ARG A 4 -39.61 -14.66 58.56
CA ARG A 4 -40.37 -14.43 57.32
C ARG A 4 -41.60 -15.35 57.30
N PRO A 5 -42.79 -14.85 56.91
CA PRO A 5 -43.99 -15.67 56.74
C PRO A 5 -43.95 -16.56 55.48
N PRO A 6 -44.75 -17.64 55.42
CA PRO A 6 -44.65 -18.68 54.40
C PRO A 6 -45.22 -18.24 53.04
N VAL A 7 -44.59 -18.76 51.97
CA VAL A 7 -44.97 -18.51 50.57
C VAL A 7 -46.19 -19.36 50.22
N ASN A 8 -47.27 -18.73 49.74
CA ASN A 8 -48.51 -19.41 49.33
C ASN A 8 -48.32 -20.16 48.00
N ALA A 9 -48.42 -21.49 48.03
CA ALA A 9 -48.21 -22.42 46.91
C ALA A 9 -49.35 -22.46 45.86
N GLY A 10 -50.12 -21.39 45.68
CA GLY A 10 -51.36 -21.39 44.90
C GLY A 10 -51.36 -20.63 43.55
N ARG A 11 -50.21 -20.19 43.02
CA ARG A 11 -50.16 -19.37 41.79
C ARG A 11 -49.10 -19.80 40.75
N ILE A 12 -48.71 -21.07 40.71
CA ILE A 12 -47.94 -21.60 39.58
C ILE A 12 -48.93 -22.19 38.58
N ARG A 13 -49.29 -21.41 37.54
CA ARG A 13 -49.96 -21.95 36.35
C ARG A 13 -48.88 -22.43 35.39
N LEU A 14 -48.89 -23.72 35.03
CA LEU A 14 -48.15 -24.21 33.86
C LEU A 14 -48.78 -23.59 32.61
N VAL A 15 -47.99 -22.83 31.86
CA VAL A 15 -48.36 -22.34 30.53
C VAL A 15 -48.24 -23.53 29.56
N ASN A 16 -49.32 -23.80 28.82
CA ASN A 16 -49.35 -24.82 27.78
C ASN A 16 -48.36 -24.42 26.66
N PRO A 17 -47.41 -25.28 26.24
CA PRO A 17 -46.41 -24.91 25.23
C PRO A 17 -46.95 -24.66 23.81
N ALA A 18 -48.26 -24.80 23.58
CA ALA A 18 -48.90 -24.61 22.28
C ALA A 18 -49.31 -23.14 21.97
N ASP A 19 -49.16 -22.21 22.93
CA ASP A 19 -49.55 -20.79 22.78
C ASP A 19 -48.35 -19.82 22.87
N VAL A 20 -47.14 -20.28 22.56
CA VAL A 20 -46.01 -19.38 22.35
C VAL A 20 -46.02 -18.99 20.86
N PRO A 21 -46.35 -17.74 20.49
CA PRO A 21 -46.13 -17.30 19.12
C PRO A 21 -44.64 -17.46 18.82
N ALA A 22 -44.32 -18.25 17.80
CA ALA A 22 -42.96 -18.46 17.37
C ALA A 22 -42.29 -17.10 17.12
N PRO A 23 -41.04 -16.88 17.57
CA PRO A 23 -40.29 -15.72 17.14
C PRO A 23 -40.22 -15.79 15.62
N THR A 24 -40.85 -14.83 14.95
CA THR A 24 -40.61 -14.61 13.52
C THR A 24 -39.20 -14.08 13.40
N ASP A 25 -38.24 -14.97 13.22
CA ASP A 25 -36.95 -14.64 12.64
C ASP A 25 -37.22 -14.06 11.26
N LYS A 26 -37.34 -12.73 11.18
CA LYS A 26 -37.03 -12.04 9.93
C LYS A 26 -35.62 -12.51 9.57
N PRO A 27 -35.35 -12.99 8.34
CA PRO A 27 -33.98 -13.19 7.91
C PRO A 27 -33.25 -11.86 8.09
N GLY A 28 -32.45 -11.77 9.15
CA GLY A 28 -31.53 -10.66 9.34
C GLY A 28 -30.67 -10.68 8.09
N ALA A 29 -30.66 -9.58 7.34
CA ALA A 29 -29.77 -9.44 6.20
C ALA A 29 -28.39 -9.90 6.64
N ALA A 30 -27.88 -10.97 5.99
CA ALA A 30 -26.59 -11.54 6.34
C ALA A 30 -25.57 -10.40 6.39
N ALA A 31 -24.75 -10.36 7.45
CA ALA A 31 -23.70 -9.36 7.56
C ALA A 31 -22.87 -9.38 6.26
N PRO A 32 -22.57 -8.20 5.66
CA PRO A 32 -21.88 -8.16 4.39
C PRO A 32 -20.54 -8.87 4.53
N LYS A 33 -20.25 -9.76 3.58
CA LYS A 33 -18.92 -10.40 3.51
C LYS A 33 -17.92 -9.31 3.14
N LEU A 34 -16.95 -9.10 4.03
CA LEU A 34 -15.89 -8.12 3.85
C LEU A 34 -14.61 -8.86 3.43
N ALA A 35 -14.05 -8.46 2.31
CA ALA A 35 -12.80 -8.99 1.77
C ALA A 35 -11.68 -7.95 1.82
N CYS A 36 -10.44 -8.39 1.67
CA CYS A 36 -9.32 -7.50 1.38
C CYS A 36 -8.86 -7.75 -0.04
N MET A 37 -8.59 -6.68 -0.77
CA MET A 37 -8.25 -6.74 -2.19
C MET A 37 -6.91 -6.07 -2.44
N GLU A 38 -6.07 -6.68 -3.26
CA GLU A 38 -4.91 -6.04 -3.85
C GLU A 38 -5.22 -5.70 -5.31
N TRP A 39 -5.00 -4.45 -5.66
CA TRP A 39 -4.99 -4.00 -7.05
C TRP A 39 -3.56 -3.69 -7.46
N SER A 40 -2.96 -4.53 -8.29
CA SER A 40 -1.55 -4.46 -8.68
C SER A 40 -1.37 -4.48 -10.20
N GLY A 41 -0.13 -4.31 -10.67
CA GLY A 41 0.22 -4.30 -12.09
C GLY A 41 0.12 -2.92 -12.76
N PHE A 42 -0.03 -1.84 -11.98
CA PHE A 42 -0.02 -0.49 -12.52
C PHE A 42 1.35 -0.12 -13.07
N LYS A 43 1.35 0.63 -14.18
CA LYS A 43 2.58 1.33 -14.60
C LYS A 43 2.84 2.51 -13.66
N PRO A 44 4.12 2.88 -13.43
CA PRO A 44 4.46 4.01 -12.57
C PRO A 44 3.70 5.31 -12.90
N GLU A 45 3.49 5.59 -14.18
CA GLU A 45 2.79 6.78 -14.67
C GLU A 45 1.27 6.76 -14.43
N GLU A 46 0.67 5.58 -14.28
CA GLU A 46 -0.78 5.40 -14.08
C GLU A 46 -1.19 5.58 -12.61
N ILE A 47 -0.24 5.43 -11.68
CA ILE A 47 -0.47 5.43 -10.23
C ILE A 47 -1.17 6.69 -9.74
N ALA A 48 -0.74 7.87 -10.19
CA ALA A 48 -1.31 9.13 -9.71
C ALA A 48 -2.79 9.26 -10.13
N GLN A 49 -3.12 8.84 -11.34
CA GLN A 49 -4.49 8.83 -11.84
C GLN A 49 -5.35 7.77 -11.12
N ALA A 50 -4.78 6.58 -10.89
CA ALA A 50 -5.44 5.51 -10.14
C ALA A 50 -5.77 5.93 -8.70
N GLN A 51 -4.82 6.57 -8.00
CA GLN A 51 -5.06 7.14 -6.67
C GLN A 51 -6.22 8.13 -6.70
N GLN A 52 -6.25 9.08 -7.64
CA GLN A 52 -7.35 10.04 -7.75
C GLN A 52 -8.70 9.39 -8.04
N ALA A 53 -8.73 8.28 -8.79
CA ALA A 53 -9.97 7.53 -9.03
C ALA A 53 -10.46 6.83 -7.75
N LEU A 54 -9.54 6.23 -6.99
CA LEU A 54 -9.83 5.56 -5.72
C LEU A 54 -10.24 6.55 -4.62
N ASP A 55 -9.66 7.76 -4.60
CA ASP A 55 -10.01 8.81 -3.64
C ASP A 55 -11.49 9.21 -3.75
N LYS A 56 -12.09 9.13 -4.95
CA LYS A 56 -13.52 9.40 -5.17
C LYS A 56 -14.44 8.40 -4.49
N LEU A 57 -13.93 7.21 -4.14
CA LEU A 57 -14.66 6.18 -3.40
C LEU A 57 -14.63 6.43 -1.88
N ALA A 58 -13.94 7.48 -1.41
CA ALA A 58 -13.89 7.91 -0.01
C ALA A 58 -13.49 6.77 0.97
N LEU A 59 -12.51 5.95 0.57
CA LEU A 59 -12.08 4.76 1.31
C LEU A 59 -11.35 5.08 2.63
N GLY A 60 -10.79 6.28 2.77
CA GLY A 60 -10.02 6.69 3.95
C GLY A 60 -8.89 5.69 4.26
N ASP A 61 -8.78 5.29 5.53
CA ASP A 61 -7.73 4.38 6.02
C ASP A 61 -7.85 2.94 5.46
N LYS A 62 -8.94 2.61 4.76
CA LYS A 62 -9.09 1.32 4.09
C LYS A 62 -8.25 1.22 2.82
N LEU A 63 -7.79 2.34 2.27
CA LEU A 63 -6.92 2.38 1.10
C LEU A 63 -5.48 2.62 1.53
N THR A 64 -4.60 1.70 1.19
CA THR A 64 -3.17 1.81 1.47
C THR A 64 -2.36 1.51 0.22
N ARG A 65 -1.12 2.04 0.16
CA ARG A 65 -0.13 1.60 -0.83
C ARG A 65 0.90 0.71 -0.12
N PRO A 66 1.01 -0.58 -0.48
CA PRO A 66 2.04 -1.43 0.09
C PRO A 66 3.41 -0.83 -0.24
N LYS A 67 4.31 -0.89 0.73
CA LYS A 67 5.72 -0.51 0.52
C LYS A 67 6.42 -1.67 -0.17
N VAL A 68 7.33 -1.32 -1.07
CA VAL A 68 8.24 -2.25 -1.74
C VAL A 68 9.67 -1.83 -1.46
N ASP A 69 10.54 -2.82 -1.39
CA ASP A 69 11.97 -2.59 -1.40
C ASP A 69 12.38 -1.99 -2.75
N GLU A 70 13.16 -0.93 -2.71
CA GLU A 70 13.86 -0.40 -3.87
C GLU A 70 15.35 -0.20 -3.59
N TYR A 71 16.15 -0.37 -4.63
CA TYR A 71 17.60 -0.31 -4.58
C TYR A 71 18.06 0.95 -5.29
N TRP A 72 18.31 2.00 -4.49
CA TRP A 72 18.68 3.30 -5.01
C TRP A 72 20.18 3.38 -5.28
N LEU A 73 20.54 3.65 -6.53
CA LEU A 73 21.93 3.85 -6.95
C LEU A 73 22.27 5.34 -6.88
N TYR A 74 23.30 5.69 -6.12
CA TYR A 74 23.62 7.09 -5.85
C TYR A 74 25.11 7.33 -5.58
N ILE A 75 25.56 8.58 -5.74
CA ILE A 75 26.78 9.12 -5.14
C ILE A 75 26.37 9.92 -3.92
N SER A 76 27.11 9.75 -2.82
CA SER A 76 26.87 10.46 -1.56
C SER A 76 26.73 11.99 -1.73
N PRO A 77 25.97 12.65 -0.85
CA PRO A 77 25.85 14.11 -0.80
C PRO A 77 27.20 14.80 -0.89
N GLN A 78 27.33 15.74 -1.82
CA GLN A 78 28.49 16.63 -1.89
C GLN A 78 28.35 17.78 -0.90
N LYS A 79 29.46 18.47 -0.63
CA LYS A 79 29.52 19.56 0.35
C LYS A 79 28.51 20.68 0.08
N ASN A 80 28.25 20.97 -1.19
CA ASN A 80 27.33 22.00 -1.65
C ASN A 80 26.93 21.73 -3.12
N LYS A 81 26.01 22.54 -3.63
CA LYS A 81 25.54 22.48 -5.02
C LYS A 81 26.68 22.53 -6.04
N LYS A 82 27.62 23.45 -5.89
CA LYS A 82 28.76 23.63 -6.81
C LYS A 82 29.62 22.38 -6.93
N GLU A 83 29.94 21.72 -5.81
CA GLU A 83 30.71 20.47 -5.83
C GLU A 83 29.91 19.32 -6.47
N ALA A 84 28.59 19.31 -6.32
CA ALA A 84 27.73 18.32 -6.97
C ALA A 84 27.59 18.55 -8.48
N GLU A 85 27.47 19.80 -8.92
CA GLU A 85 27.46 20.18 -10.33
C GLU A 85 28.78 19.82 -11.00
N LYS A 86 29.92 20.16 -10.36
CA LYS A 86 31.24 19.73 -10.83
C LYS A 86 31.32 18.21 -10.96
N LYS A 87 30.75 17.47 -9.99
CA LYS A 87 30.74 16.02 -10.06
C LYS A 87 29.88 15.50 -11.22
N LEU A 88 28.76 16.15 -11.55
CA LEU A 88 27.97 15.83 -12.75
C LEU A 88 28.77 16.08 -14.04
N GLU A 89 29.53 17.18 -14.13
CA GLU A 89 30.40 17.46 -15.27
C GLU A 89 31.48 16.37 -15.45
N GLU A 90 32.08 15.89 -14.36
CA GLU A 90 33.01 14.75 -14.40
C GLU A 90 32.34 13.48 -14.95
N LEU A 91 31.06 13.23 -14.62
CA LEU A 91 30.32 12.07 -15.11
C LEU A 91 30.08 12.14 -16.62
N VAL A 92 29.76 13.32 -17.15
CA VAL A 92 29.63 13.53 -18.60
C VAL A 92 30.93 13.20 -19.31
N GLY A 93 32.08 13.57 -18.74
CA GLY A 93 33.41 13.19 -19.25
C GLY A 93 33.67 11.67 -19.28
N LEU A 94 32.96 10.88 -18.47
CA LEU A 94 32.98 9.42 -18.47
C LEU A 94 31.89 8.79 -19.36
N GLY A 95 31.13 9.60 -20.10
CA GLY A 95 29.98 9.15 -20.89
C GLY A 95 28.82 8.66 -20.04
N ILE A 96 28.62 9.26 -18.86
CA ILE A 96 27.53 8.97 -17.92
C ILE A 96 26.66 10.23 -17.82
N GLU A 97 25.47 10.19 -18.40
CA GLU A 97 24.58 11.36 -18.54
C GLU A 97 23.26 11.23 -17.74
N ASP A 98 23.01 10.05 -17.18
CA ASP A 98 21.78 9.73 -16.44
C ASP A 98 21.85 10.07 -14.95
N GLY A 99 22.95 10.69 -14.49
CA GLY A 99 23.10 11.21 -13.13
C GLY A 99 22.25 12.47 -12.92
N ARG A 100 21.49 12.51 -11.82
CA ARG A 100 20.59 13.63 -11.48
C ARG A 100 20.89 14.18 -10.09
N LEU A 101 21.01 15.51 -9.98
CA LEU A 101 21.20 16.17 -8.69
C LEU A 101 19.94 16.07 -7.82
N VAL A 102 20.12 15.68 -6.57
CA VAL A 102 19.06 15.75 -5.55
C VAL A 102 19.09 17.13 -4.90
N GLU A 103 18.08 17.97 -5.16
CA GLU A 103 18.00 19.34 -4.61
C GLU A 103 17.08 19.45 -3.37
N ASP A 104 16.25 18.42 -3.14
CA ASP A 104 15.32 18.34 -2.03
C ASP A 104 16.01 18.57 -0.69
N ALA A 105 15.30 19.20 0.26
CA ALA A 105 15.82 19.42 1.60
C ALA A 105 16.04 18.10 2.33
N GLY A 106 17.13 18.04 3.11
CA GLY A 106 17.40 16.92 4.02
C GLY A 106 18.77 16.29 3.81
N LYS A 107 18.94 15.11 4.39
CA LYS A 107 20.23 14.40 4.45
C LYS A 107 20.81 13.99 3.08
N TRP A 108 19.98 13.96 2.04
CA TRP A 108 20.37 13.57 0.69
C TRP A 108 20.60 14.75 -0.25
N ARG A 109 20.42 15.99 0.22
CA ARG A 109 20.65 17.19 -0.58
C ARG A 109 22.08 17.18 -1.14
N TRP A 110 22.21 17.44 -2.43
CA TRP A 110 23.46 17.40 -3.20
C TRP A 110 24.03 15.99 -3.45
N ALA A 111 23.26 14.93 -3.23
CA ALA A 111 23.58 13.61 -3.79
C ALA A 111 23.35 13.59 -5.31
N ILE A 112 23.98 12.64 -6.00
CA ILE A 112 23.67 12.36 -7.41
C ILE A 112 22.97 11.00 -7.48
N SER A 113 21.75 10.98 -8.02
CA SER A 113 20.91 9.81 -8.20
C SER A 113 21.09 9.22 -9.60
N PHE A 114 21.12 7.89 -9.72
CA PHE A 114 21.11 7.12 -10.98
C PHE A 114 19.85 6.26 -11.09
N ALA A 115 18.75 6.71 -10.50
CA ALA A 115 17.47 6.00 -10.34
C ALA A 115 17.49 4.88 -9.28
N ALA A 116 16.27 4.46 -8.92
CA ALA A 116 16.02 3.31 -8.08
C ALA A 116 15.66 2.10 -8.95
N HIS A 117 16.10 0.93 -8.52
CA HIS A 117 15.85 -0.34 -9.21
C HIS A 117 14.93 -1.23 -8.37
N PRO A 118 14.06 -2.02 -9.00
CA PRO A 118 13.13 -2.90 -8.30
C PRO A 118 13.79 -4.16 -7.71
N SER A 119 15.03 -4.47 -8.09
CA SER A 119 15.78 -5.62 -7.56
C SER A 119 17.23 -5.26 -7.29
N GLU A 120 17.86 -6.00 -6.38
CA GLU A 120 19.26 -5.80 -6.01
C GLU A 120 20.17 -6.13 -7.19
N GLU A 121 19.86 -7.20 -7.90
CA GLU A 121 20.62 -7.68 -9.05
C GLU A 121 20.65 -6.62 -10.17
N ALA A 122 19.51 -6.00 -10.47
CA ALA A 122 19.44 -4.92 -11.45
C ALA A 122 20.31 -3.72 -11.04
N ALA A 123 20.29 -3.36 -9.76
CA ALA A 123 21.14 -2.29 -9.23
C ALA A 123 22.64 -2.65 -9.29
N ILE A 124 23.00 -3.90 -8.98
CA ILE A 124 24.39 -4.40 -9.05
C ILE A 124 24.90 -4.39 -10.48
N VAL A 125 24.11 -4.87 -11.44
CA VAL A 125 24.48 -4.84 -12.87
C VAL A 125 24.75 -3.39 -13.30
N ARG A 126 23.87 -2.47 -12.94
CA ARG A 126 24.05 -1.05 -13.27
C ARG A 126 25.29 -0.46 -12.59
N LEU A 127 25.50 -0.76 -11.32
CA LEU A 127 26.69 -0.31 -10.58
C LEU A 127 27.99 -0.79 -11.24
N ASN A 128 28.03 -2.02 -11.75
CA ASN A 128 29.19 -2.56 -12.44
C ASN A 128 29.44 -1.84 -13.77
N GLN A 129 28.41 -1.55 -14.56
CA GLN A 129 28.54 -0.76 -15.80
C GLN A 129 29.11 0.65 -15.51
N LEU A 130 28.69 1.29 -14.42
CA LEU A 130 29.24 2.59 -14.01
C LEU A 130 30.72 2.47 -13.60
N LYS A 131 31.10 1.41 -12.90
CA LYS A 131 32.49 1.14 -12.52
C LYS A 131 33.40 0.88 -13.72
N GLU A 132 32.92 0.17 -14.73
CA GLU A 132 33.63 -0.07 -15.99
C GLU A 132 33.91 1.24 -16.74
N LYS A 133 32.99 2.20 -16.66
CA LYS A 133 33.19 3.59 -17.14
C LYS A 133 34.11 4.44 -16.25
N GLY A 134 34.65 3.87 -15.16
CA GLY A 134 35.57 4.56 -14.25
C GLY A 134 34.91 5.21 -13.03
N LEU A 135 33.58 5.14 -12.88
CA LEU A 135 32.89 5.71 -11.72
C LEU A 135 32.97 4.78 -10.50
N LYS A 136 33.80 5.16 -9.52
CA LYS A 136 34.00 4.37 -8.28
C LYS A 136 33.20 4.87 -7.08
N SER A 137 32.63 6.07 -7.14
CA SER A 137 31.95 6.72 -6.00
C SER A 137 30.47 6.34 -5.84
N ALA A 138 29.91 5.59 -6.80
CA ALA A 138 28.52 5.13 -6.74
C ALA A 138 28.32 3.98 -5.74
N LYS A 139 27.18 3.98 -5.05
CA LYS A 139 26.77 3.00 -4.03
C LYS A 139 25.29 2.68 -4.18
N ILE A 140 24.91 1.51 -3.68
CA ILE A 140 23.50 1.09 -3.61
C ILE A 140 23.01 1.28 -2.17
N LEU A 141 21.80 1.81 -2.02
CA LEU A 141 21.07 1.85 -0.76
C LEU A 141 19.71 1.16 -0.96
N LYS A 142 19.46 0.11 -0.19
CA LYS A 142 18.13 -0.47 -0.04
C LYS A 142 17.26 0.47 0.80
N ARG A 143 16.07 0.81 0.31
CA ARG A 143 15.09 1.66 1.02
C ARG A 143 13.66 1.25 0.65
N ASP A 144 12.70 1.60 1.50
CA ASP A 144 11.28 1.41 1.19
C ASP A 144 10.76 2.54 0.31
N ALA A 145 9.93 2.20 -0.67
CA ALA A 145 9.13 3.15 -1.45
C ALA A 145 7.68 2.65 -1.63
N PRO A 146 6.72 3.55 -1.90
CA PRO A 146 5.36 3.14 -2.24
C PRO A 146 5.36 2.31 -3.54
N GLY A 147 4.89 1.06 -3.47
CA GLY A 147 4.83 0.16 -4.62
C GLY A 147 3.69 0.49 -5.58
N ASN A 148 3.77 -0.02 -6.81
CA ASN A 148 2.77 0.22 -7.86
C ASN A 148 1.50 -0.65 -7.71
N ALA A 149 0.98 -0.69 -6.49
CA ALA A 149 -0.23 -1.39 -6.14
C ALA A 149 -1.01 -0.60 -5.08
N PHE A 150 -2.26 -1.00 -4.87
CA PHE A 150 -3.14 -0.52 -3.81
C PHE A 150 -3.69 -1.71 -3.05
N SER A 151 -3.73 -1.62 -1.73
CA SER A 151 -4.42 -2.58 -0.88
C SER A 151 -5.67 -1.92 -0.31
N ILE A 152 -6.81 -2.55 -0.56
CA ILE A 152 -8.14 -2.10 -0.15
C ILE A 152 -8.66 -3.07 0.92
N LEU A 153 -8.89 -2.56 2.13
CA LEU A 153 -9.39 -3.33 3.25
C LEU A 153 -10.92 -3.24 3.33
N GLN A 154 -11.56 -4.31 3.82
CA GLN A 154 -13.00 -4.33 4.11
C GLN A 154 -13.87 -3.95 2.89
N ALA A 155 -13.55 -4.51 1.72
CA ALA A 155 -14.36 -4.40 0.53
C ALA A 155 -15.60 -5.28 0.63
N ASP A 156 -16.78 -4.66 0.54
CA ASP A 156 -18.05 -5.38 0.37
C ASP A 156 -18.33 -5.64 -1.13
N GLU A 157 -19.40 -6.39 -1.42
CA GLU A 157 -19.76 -6.75 -2.79
C GLU A 157 -19.94 -5.54 -3.71
N LYS A 158 -20.46 -4.42 -3.17
CA LYS A 158 -20.66 -3.19 -3.92
C LYS A 158 -19.32 -2.54 -4.28
N LEU A 159 -18.43 -2.37 -3.30
CA LEU A 159 -17.11 -1.81 -3.52
C LEU A 159 -16.28 -2.70 -4.46
N SER A 160 -16.33 -4.02 -4.31
CA SER A 160 -15.67 -4.95 -5.23
C SER A 160 -16.18 -4.82 -6.66
N ALA A 161 -17.48 -4.59 -6.86
CA ALA A 161 -18.04 -4.35 -8.20
C ALA A 161 -17.56 -3.01 -8.79
N GLU A 162 -17.53 -1.94 -8.00
CA GLU A 162 -17.01 -0.63 -8.42
C GLU A 162 -15.52 -0.69 -8.79
N LEU A 163 -14.70 -1.37 -7.98
CA LEU A 163 -13.28 -1.58 -8.29
C LEU A 163 -13.08 -2.37 -9.59
N ASN A 164 -13.89 -3.40 -9.84
CA ASN A 164 -13.84 -4.14 -11.10
C ASN A 164 -14.26 -3.30 -12.31
N GLN A 165 -15.19 -2.35 -12.15
CA GLN A 165 -15.53 -1.41 -13.23
C GLN A 165 -14.38 -0.44 -13.49
N LEU A 166 -13.78 0.13 -12.45
CA LEU A 166 -12.62 1.03 -12.57
C LEU A 166 -11.42 0.34 -13.23
N LYS A 167 -11.24 -0.96 -12.97
CA LYS A 167 -10.18 -1.79 -13.58
C LYS A 167 -10.15 -1.71 -15.11
N ALA A 168 -11.30 -1.54 -15.77
CA ALA A 168 -11.36 -1.42 -17.22
C ALA A 168 -10.57 -0.24 -17.79
N ALA A 169 -10.32 0.80 -16.99
CA ALA A 169 -9.52 1.96 -17.39
C ALA A 169 -8.00 1.72 -17.32
N TYR A 170 -7.54 0.61 -16.72
CA TYR A 170 -6.13 0.33 -16.46
C TYR A 170 -5.72 -1.04 -17.02
N ALA A 171 -5.36 -1.05 -18.30
CA ALA A 171 -5.00 -2.26 -19.03
C ALA A 171 -3.77 -2.95 -18.42
N GLY A 172 -3.86 -4.27 -18.23
CA GLY A 172 -2.77 -5.08 -17.66
C GLY A 172 -2.72 -5.11 -16.13
N THR A 173 -3.61 -4.37 -15.45
CA THR A 173 -3.74 -4.46 -13.98
C THR A 173 -4.57 -5.67 -13.55
N GLU A 174 -4.36 -6.11 -12.32
CA GLU A 174 -5.06 -7.23 -11.72
C GLU A 174 -5.63 -6.85 -10.35
N LEU A 175 -6.86 -7.27 -10.09
CA LEU A 175 -7.53 -7.09 -8.80
C LEU A 175 -7.75 -8.49 -8.21
N LYS A 176 -7.11 -8.77 -7.07
CA LYS A 176 -7.10 -10.07 -6.40
C LYS A 176 -7.60 -9.93 -4.97
N GLU A 177 -8.37 -10.90 -4.51
CA GLU A 177 -8.63 -11.04 -3.07
C GLU A 177 -7.37 -11.56 -2.38
N ILE A 178 -7.00 -10.91 -1.28
CA ILE A 178 -5.83 -11.25 -0.46
C ILE A 178 -6.27 -11.46 0.99
N GLU A 179 -5.41 -12.11 1.78
CA GLU A 179 -5.61 -12.18 3.22
C GLU A 179 -5.65 -10.78 3.83
N CYS A 180 -6.67 -10.52 4.66
CA CYS A 180 -6.76 -9.29 5.43
C CYS A 180 -5.65 -9.22 6.47
N LYS A 181 -4.50 -8.66 6.09
CA LYS A 181 -3.48 -8.23 7.04
C LYS A 181 -3.90 -6.87 7.58
N THR A 182 -4.19 -6.83 8.87
CA THR A 182 -4.32 -5.58 9.62
C THR A 182 -2.98 -4.82 9.52
N PRO A 183 -2.99 -3.50 9.21
CA PRO A 183 -1.77 -2.70 9.15
C PRO A 183 -0.98 -2.69 10.45
#